data_AF-A0A100HLU7-F1
#
_entry.id   AF-A0A100HLU7-F1
#
_cell.length_a   1.000
_cell.length_b   1.000
_cell.length_c   1.000
_cell.angle_alpha   90.00
_cell.angle_beta   90.00
_cell.angle_gamma   90.00
#
_symmetry.space_group_name_H-M   'P 1'
#
loop_
_entity.id
_entity.type
_entity.pdbx_description
1 polymer ?
#
loop_
_entity_poly.entity_id
_entity_poly.type
_entity_poly.pdbx_seq_one_letter_code
_entity_poly.pdbx_strand_id
1 'polypeptide(L)'
;MKASLTRWWLAGATLLVSACSPARETQASTQEPSGTQERSMEVRNVTLPRTVRAGESVPMTWEVSVHSCDPVKELRVVRSGADRIDVSARTLPMPDVCTTEAAHWETAGVTIPPDMLGGPSRAGSSVEIHLNGQPAGRVSVQ
;
A
#
# COMPACT_ATOMS: atom_id res chain seq x y z
N MET A 1 58.76 -26.69 50.43
CA MET A 1 58.99 -25.33 49.87
C MET A 1 57.97 -24.41 50.51
N LYS A 2 58.34 -23.79 51.63
CA LYS A 2 58.61 -22.34 51.78
C LYS A 2 57.45 -21.46 51.30
N ALA A 3 56.79 -20.90 52.32
CA ALA A 3 55.68 -19.96 52.29
C ALA A 3 55.98 -18.68 51.50
N SER A 4 54.92 -18.01 51.03
CA SER A 4 54.64 -16.66 51.52
C SER A 4 53.25 -16.19 51.07
N LEU A 5 52.42 -15.88 52.06
CA LEU A 5 51.20 -15.10 51.96
C LEU A 5 51.57 -13.63 51.76
N THR A 6 50.82 -12.89 50.93
CA THR A 6 50.66 -11.45 51.17
C THR A 6 49.25 -11.00 50.80
N ARG A 7 48.46 -10.74 51.85
CA ARG A 7 47.18 -10.04 51.83
C ARG A 7 47.42 -8.55 51.65
N TRP A 8 46.54 -7.89 50.90
CA TRP A 8 46.21 -6.47 51.08
C TRP A 8 44.70 -6.35 51.29
N TRP A 9 44.31 -5.49 52.23
CA TRP A 9 42.95 -5.32 52.77
C TRP A 9 42.31 -4.01 52.29
N LEU A 10 41.00 -3.91 52.60
CA LEU A 10 40.09 -2.74 52.61
C LEU A 10 39.42 -2.46 51.25
N ALA A 11 38.11 -2.27 51.14
CA ALA A 11 37.09 -1.92 52.12
C ALA A 11 35.69 -2.29 51.60
N GLY A 12 34.71 -2.31 52.50
CA GLY A 12 33.33 -1.94 52.16
C GLY A 12 32.35 -3.09 51.97
N ALA A 13 31.75 -3.51 53.08
CA ALA A 13 30.44 -4.15 53.04
C ALA A 13 29.37 -3.07 52.83
N THR A 14 28.54 -3.18 51.78
CA THR A 14 27.11 -2.87 51.89
C THR A 14 26.35 -3.60 50.77
N LEU A 15 25.39 -4.44 51.17
CA LEU A 15 24.38 -5.04 50.31
C LEU A 15 23.44 -3.95 49.79
N LEU A 16 23.26 -3.86 48.47
CA LEU A 16 22.06 -3.28 47.88
C LEU A 16 21.53 -4.20 46.76
N VAL A 17 20.21 -4.27 46.77
CA VAL A 17 19.32 -5.29 46.21
C VAL A 17 19.23 -5.22 44.68
N SER A 18 19.23 -6.41 44.06
CA SER A 18 18.51 -6.85 42.85
C SER A 18 18.23 -5.84 41.73
N ALA A 19 18.78 -6.12 40.55
CA ALA A 19 18.00 -6.10 39.31
C ALA A 19 18.63 -7.06 38.28
N CYS A 20 17.84 -8.02 37.82
CA CYS A 20 18.14 -8.89 36.68
C CYS A 20 18.65 -8.10 35.48
N SER A 21 19.74 -8.55 34.87
CA SER A 21 20.10 -8.20 33.49
C SER A 21 20.35 -9.50 32.74
N PRO A 22 19.47 -9.93 31.83
CA PRO A 22 19.75 -11.08 30.99
C PRO A 22 20.81 -10.71 29.94
N ALA A 23 21.66 -11.70 29.68
CA ALA A 23 22.70 -11.72 28.68
C ALA A 23 22.19 -11.23 27.32
N ARG A 24 22.94 -10.33 26.70
CA ARG A 24 22.69 -9.85 25.35
C ARG A 24 23.22 -10.89 24.36
N GLU A 25 22.42 -11.91 24.06
CA GLU A 25 22.65 -12.77 22.91
C GLU A 25 22.63 -11.89 21.65
N THR A 26 23.77 -11.83 20.97
CA THR A 26 23.84 -11.25 19.63
C THR A 26 23.20 -12.27 18.69
N GLN A 27 21.88 -12.21 18.57
CA GLN A 27 21.19 -12.84 17.45
C GLN A 27 21.59 -12.09 16.19
N ALA A 28 22.54 -12.67 15.46
CA ALA A 28 22.72 -12.38 14.05
C ALA A 28 21.41 -12.72 13.34
N SER A 29 20.54 -11.72 13.21
CA SER A 29 19.33 -11.82 12.42
C SER A 29 19.77 -11.94 10.97
N THR A 30 19.84 -13.18 10.47
CA THR A 30 19.83 -13.46 9.04
C THR A 30 18.44 -13.09 8.59
N GLN A 31 18.27 -11.82 8.21
CA GLN A 31 17.03 -11.28 7.72
C GLN A 31 16.82 -11.87 6.33
N GLU A 32 16.10 -12.98 6.30
CA GLU A 32 15.49 -13.56 5.09
C GLU A 32 14.73 -12.43 4.37
N PRO A 33 15.05 -12.08 3.11
CA PRO A 33 14.30 -11.06 2.38
C PRO A 33 13.00 -11.70 1.85
N SER A 34 12.13 -12.11 2.77
CA SER A 34 10.79 -12.61 2.49
C SER A 34 9.80 -11.47 2.72
N GLY A 35 9.90 -10.45 1.89
CA GLY A 35 8.96 -9.35 1.85
C GLY A 35 8.75 -8.97 0.41
N THR A 36 7.70 -9.49 -0.20
CA THR A 36 7.11 -8.92 -1.42
C THR A 36 6.82 -7.46 -1.11
N GLN A 37 7.75 -6.57 -1.45
CA GLN A 37 7.64 -5.15 -1.13
C GLN A 37 6.53 -4.62 -2.04
N GLU A 38 5.30 -4.54 -1.53
CA GLU A 38 4.18 -3.91 -2.22
C GLU A 38 4.54 -2.43 -2.37
N ARG A 39 5.12 -2.06 -3.52
CA ARG A 39 5.41 -0.66 -3.83
C ARG A 39 4.07 0.05 -3.98
N SER A 40 3.82 1.03 -3.12
CA SER A 40 2.65 1.90 -3.22
C SER A 40 2.72 2.68 -4.53
N MET A 41 1.77 2.44 -5.45
CA MET A 41 1.66 3.21 -6.68
C MET A 41 1.11 4.61 -6.39
N GLU A 42 1.81 5.63 -6.88
CA GLU A 42 1.32 7.00 -6.86
C GLU A 42 0.37 7.24 -8.04
N VAL A 43 -0.72 7.97 -7.78
CA VAL A 43 -1.75 8.29 -8.78
C VAL A 43 -1.94 9.80 -8.85
N ARG A 44 -2.10 10.34 -10.06
CA ARG A 44 -2.42 11.76 -10.29
C ARG A 44 -3.27 11.95 -11.56
N ASN A 45 -3.65 13.20 -11.83
CA ASN A 45 -4.38 13.61 -13.05
C ASN A 45 -5.63 12.76 -13.34
N VAL A 46 -6.39 12.43 -12.29
CA VAL A 46 -7.62 11.64 -12.43
C VAL A 46 -8.66 12.46 -13.18
N THR A 47 -9.16 11.89 -14.28
CA THR A 47 -10.19 12.48 -15.13
C THR A 47 -11.41 11.59 -15.11
N LEU A 48 -12.56 12.21 -14.79
CA LEU A 48 -13.83 11.53 -14.65
C LEU A 48 -14.97 12.49 -15.08
N PRO A 49 -15.90 12.06 -15.95
CA PRO A 49 -17.10 12.82 -16.25
C PRO A 49 -17.93 13.09 -14.99
N ARG A 50 -18.43 14.32 -14.84
CA ARG A 50 -19.33 14.66 -13.72
C ARG A 50 -20.74 14.15 -13.91
N THR A 51 -21.13 13.88 -15.15
CA THR A 51 -22.50 13.56 -15.52
C THR A 51 -22.49 12.64 -16.73
N VAL A 52 -23.35 11.61 -16.69
CA VAL A 52 -23.60 10.68 -17.80
C VAL A 52 -25.09 10.37 -17.88
N ARG A 53 -25.56 9.95 -19.05
CA ARG A 53 -26.96 9.52 -19.19
C ARG A 53 -27.12 8.10 -18.67
N ALA A 54 -28.32 7.77 -18.20
CA ALA A 54 -28.68 6.41 -17.85
C ALA A 54 -28.46 5.48 -19.04
N GLY A 55 -27.70 4.40 -18.83
CA GLY A 55 -27.32 3.46 -19.89
C GLY A 55 -26.00 3.78 -20.59
N GLU A 56 -25.35 4.91 -20.30
CA GLU A 56 -24.01 5.21 -20.80
C GLU A 56 -22.92 4.65 -19.89
N SER A 57 -21.79 4.31 -20.50
CA SER A 57 -20.57 3.94 -19.77
C SER A 57 -19.80 5.19 -19.35
N VAL A 58 -19.07 5.10 -18.25
CA VAL A 58 -18.22 6.19 -17.75
C VAL A 58 -16.77 5.87 -18.05
N PRO A 59 -16.10 6.60 -18.96
CA PRO A 59 -14.66 6.53 -19.08
C PRO A 59 -13.99 7.23 -17.89
N MET A 60 -12.97 6.60 -17.32
CA MET A 60 -12.14 7.15 -16.27
C MET A 60 -10.67 6.93 -16.64
N THR A 61 -9.85 7.96 -16.55
CA THR A 61 -8.41 7.89 -16.82
C THR A 61 -7.61 8.54 -15.69
N TRP A 62 -6.37 8.13 -15.50
CA TRP A 62 -5.45 8.70 -14.53
C TRP A 62 -4.01 8.46 -14.97
N GLU A 63 -3.08 9.17 -14.35
CA GLU A 63 -1.66 8.87 -14.45
C GLU A 63 -1.19 8.08 -13.22
N VAL A 64 -0.33 7.10 -13.44
CA VAL A 64 0.22 6.24 -12.41
C VAL A 64 1.73 6.16 -12.53
N SER A 65 2.41 6.22 -11.40
CA SER A 65 3.86 6.06 -11.31
C SER A 65 4.20 4.58 -11.41
N VAL A 66 4.88 4.20 -12.49
CA VAL A 66 5.30 2.82 -12.76
C VAL A 66 6.81 2.77 -12.88
N HIS A 67 7.37 1.62 -12.51
CA HIS A 67 8.75 1.29 -12.83
C HIS A 67 8.73 0.37 -14.05
N SER A 68 9.81 0.32 -14.82
CA SER A 68 9.93 -0.51 -16.03
C SER A 68 9.56 -1.99 -15.83
N CYS A 69 9.70 -2.48 -14.60
CA CYS A 69 9.42 -3.86 -14.23
C CYS A 69 8.00 -4.07 -13.68
N ASP A 70 7.26 -2.99 -13.44
CA ASP A 70 5.95 -2.93 -12.78
C ASP A 70 4.91 -2.14 -13.60
N PRO A 71 4.57 -2.56 -14.84
CA PRO A 71 3.45 -1.96 -15.54
C PRO A 71 2.13 -2.32 -14.84
N VAL A 72 1.11 -1.47 -14.98
CA VAL A 72 -0.25 -1.80 -14.50
C VAL A 72 -0.73 -3.05 -15.23
N LYS A 73 -0.96 -4.14 -14.48
CA LYS A 73 -1.33 -5.44 -15.05
C LYS A 73 -2.78 -5.81 -14.78
N GLU A 74 -3.37 -5.27 -13.70
CA GLU A 74 -4.73 -5.60 -13.32
C GLU A 74 -5.52 -4.33 -12.99
N LEU A 75 -6.64 -4.16 -13.70
CA LEU A 75 -7.67 -3.18 -13.40
C LEU A 75 -8.93 -3.91 -13.01
N ARG A 76 -9.48 -3.55 -11.85
CA ARG A 76 -10.70 -4.16 -11.32
C ARG A 76 -11.70 -3.07 -10.98
N VAL A 77 -12.94 -3.23 -11.43
CA VAL A 77 -14.06 -2.35 -11.09
C VAL A 77 -15.07 -3.17 -10.29
N VAL A 78 -15.42 -2.70 -9.11
CA VAL A 78 -16.34 -3.39 -8.19
C VAL A 78 -17.37 -2.41 -7.70
N ARG A 79 -18.64 -2.82 -7.70
CA ARG A 79 -19.69 -2.06 -7.03
C ARG A 79 -19.72 -2.50 -5.57
N SER A 80 -19.25 -1.63 -4.69
CA SER A 80 -19.12 -1.92 -3.25
C SER A 80 -20.33 -1.45 -2.44
N GLY A 81 -21.27 -0.74 -3.07
CA GLY A 81 -22.53 -0.36 -2.46
C GLY A 81 -23.51 0.20 -3.48
N ALA A 82 -24.65 0.68 -2.98
CA ALA A 82 -25.63 1.38 -3.80
C ALA A 82 -24.95 2.54 -4.55
N ASP A 83 -24.24 3.42 -3.84
CA ASP A 83 -23.75 4.68 -4.40
C ASP A 83 -22.23 4.75 -4.44
N ARG A 84 -21.57 3.58 -4.47
CA ARG A 84 -20.11 3.47 -4.44
C ARG A 84 -19.59 2.43 -5.43
N ILE A 85 -18.61 2.85 -6.23
CA ILE A 85 -17.81 1.99 -7.10
C ILE A 85 -16.34 2.13 -6.70
N ASP A 86 -15.69 1.00 -6.45
CA ASP A 86 -14.24 0.94 -6.21
C ASP A 86 -13.55 0.45 -7.48
N VAL A 87 -12.61 1.26 -7.97
CA VAL A 87 -11.66 0.93 -9.03
C VAL A 87 -10.32 0.61 -8.35
N SER A 88 -9.74 -0.53 -8.66
CA SER A 88 -8.42 -0.95 -8.19
C SER A 88 -7.49 -1.12 -9.37
N ALA A 89 -6.30 -0.54 -9.29
CA ALA A 89 -5.22 -0.72 -10.23
C ALA A 89 -4.03 -1.34 -9.48
N ARG A 90 -3.60 -2.53 -9.92
CA ARG A 90 -2.51 -3.30 -9.31
C ARG A 90 -1.41 -3.61 -10.34
N THR A 91 -0.17 -3.53 -9.86
CA THR A 91 1.01 -4.08 -10.50
C THR A 91 1.23 -5.43 -9.85
N LEU A 92 1.05 -6.51 -10.61
CA LEU A 92 1.33 -7.85 -10.10
C LEU A 92 2.83 -7.99 -9.80
N PRO A 93 3.21 -8.82 -8.81
CA PRO A 93 4.49 -8.70 -8.11
C PRO A 93 5.68 -8.67 -9.05
N MET A 94 6.65 -7.85 -8.63
CA MET A 94 7.92 -7.63 -9.29
C MET A 94 8.59 -8.95 -9.69
N PRO A 95 9.24 -9.05 -10.87
CA PRO A 95 10.32 -10.02 -11.00
C PRO A 95 11.39 -9.72 -9.94
N ASP A 96 12.14 -10.73 -9.48
CA ASP A 96 13.15 -10.63 -8.40
C ASP A 96 14.22 -9.54 -8.62
N VAL A 97 14.26 -8.93 -9.79
CA VAL A 97 15.17 -7.85 -10.18
C VAL A 97 14.38 -6.72 -10.83
N CYS A 98 13.80 -5.83 -10.01
CA CYS A 98 13.44 -4.50 -10.50
C CYS A 98 14.71 -3.65 -10.53
N THR A 99 15.12 -3.22 -11.72
CA THR A 99 16.25 -2.30 -11.87
C THR A 99 16.00 -1.01 -11.10
N THR A 100 17.07 -0.30 -10.73
CA THR A 100 17.02 1.03 -10.07
C THR A 100 16.53 2.14 -11.00
N GLU A 101 15.78 1.80 -12.06
CA GLU A 101 15.27 2.79 -12.99
C GLU A 101 14.28 3.71 -12.28
N ALA A 102 14.37 5.00 -12.61
CA ALA A 102 13.45 5.98 -12.09
C ALA A 102 12.02 5.66 -12.56
N ALA A 103 11.05 5.87 -11.67
CA ALA A 103 9.66 5.74 -12.05
C ALA A 103 9.31 6.73 -13.17
N HIS A 104 8.49 6.29 -14.12
CA HIS A 104 7.87 7.15 -15.12
C HIS A 104 6.35 7.14 -14.97
N TRP A 105 5.70 8.13 -15.57
CA TRP A 105 4.25 8.27 -15.50
C TRP A 105 3.61 7.62 -16.73
N GLU A 106 2.68 6.71 -16.50
CA GLU A 106 1.86 6.11 -17.54
C GLU A 106 0.40 6.51 -17.37
N THR A 107 -0.30 6.67 -18.49
CA THR A 107 -1.76 6.86 -18.48
C THR A 107 -2.44 5.49 -18.42
N ALA A 108 -3.23 5.29 -17.38
CA ALA A 108 -4.13 4.16 -17.24
C ALA A 108 -5.59 4.62 -17.33
N GLY A 109 -6.48 3.70 -17.65
CA GLY A 109 -7.89 4.01 -17.72
C GLY A 109 -8.78 2.78 -17.72
N VAL A 110 -10.02 2.99 -17.29
CA VAL A 110 -11.05 1.97 -17.29
C VAL A 110 -12.37 2.57 -17.77
N THR A 111 -13.21 1.74 -18.36
CA THR A 111 -14.59 2.09 -18.70
C THR A 111 -15.51 1.39 -17.71
N ILE A 112 -16.23 2.16 -16.91
CA ILE A 112 -17.23 1.66 -15.97
C ILE A 112 -18.52 1.41 -16.75
N PRO A 113 -19.02 0.17 -16.81
CA PRO A 113 -20.20 -0.16 -17.57
C PRO A 113 -21.49 0.34 -16.89
N PRO A 114 -22.59 0.55 -17.64
CA PRO A 114 -23.80 1.21 -17.14
C PRO A 114 -24.53 0.42 -16.04
N ASP A 115 -24.45 -0.90 -16.05
CA ASP A 115 -24.99 -1.78 -15.00
C ASP A 115 -24.36 -1.49 -13.63
N MET A 116 -23.08 -1.08 -13.61
CA MET A 116 -22.35 -0.70 -12.40
C MET A 116 -22.77 0.68 -11.87
N LEU A 117 -23.29 1.56 -12.72
CA LEU A 117 -23.86 2.85 -12.30
C LEU A 117 -25.30 2.67 -11.80
N GLY A 118 -25.98 1.65 -12.31
CA GLY A 118 -27.36 1.30 -12.01
C GLY A 118 -28.23 1.58 -13.21
N GLY A 119 -29.24 0.73 -13.40
CA GLY A 119 -30.13 0.81 -14.56
C GLY A 119 -30.96 2.11 -14.60
N PRO A 120 -31.87 2.24 -15.58
CA PRO A 120 -32.66 3.45 -15.80
C PRO A 120 -33.46 3.95 -14.58
N SER A 121 -33.76 3.07 -13.62
CA SER A 121 -34.40 3.42 -12.34
C SER A 121 -33.54 4.32 -11.43
N ARG A 122 -32.27 4.53 -11.78
CA ARG A 122 -31.32 5.38 -11.06
C ARG A 122 -31.06 6.74 -11.71
N ALA A 123 -31.84 7.10 -12.74
CA ALA A 123 -31.84 8.48 -13.25
C ALA A 123 -32.09 9.48 -12.10
N GLY A 124 -31.25 10.50 -12.01
CA GLY A 124 -31.23 11.48 -10.92
C GLY A 124 -30.38 11.09 -9.69
N SER A 125 -29.73 9.92 -9.69
CA SER A 125 -28.83 9.51 -8.60
C SER A 125 -27.38 9.91 -8.85
N SER A 126 -26.53 9.81 -7.83
CA SER A 126 -25.10 10.03 -7.94
C SER A 126 -24.31 8.87 -7.35
N VAL A 127 -23.22 8.50 -8.00
CA VAL A 127 -22.32 7.42 -7.57
C VAL A 127 -20.93 8.01 -7.30
N GLU A 128 -20.38 7.71 -6.14
CA GLU A 128 -19.01 8.05 -5.78
C GLU A 128 -18.06 6.96 -6.28
N ILE A 129 -16.99 7.37 -6.96
CA ILE A 129 -15.96 6.49 -7.50
C ILE A 129 -14.71 6.68 -6.66
N HIS A 130 -14.15 5.55 -6.21
CA HIS A 130 -12.89 5.49 -5.49
C HIS A 130 -11.85 4.79 -6.36
N LEU A 131 -10.61 5.30 -6.40
CA LEU A 131 -9.48 4.66 -7.07
C LEU A 131 -8.46 4.26 -6.01
N ASN A 132 -8.11 2.97 -5.95
CA ASN A 132 -7.21 2.40 -4.94
C ASN A 132 -7.61 2.80 -3.50
N GLY A 133 -8.92 2.82 -3.23
CA GLY A 133 -9.49 3.18 -1.92
C GLY A 133 -9.55 4.67 -1.61
N GLN A 134 -9.10 5.55 -2.51
CA GLN A 134 -9.16 7.00 -2.36
C GLN A 134 -10.31 7.59 -3.18
N PRO A 135 -11.04 8.61 -2.69
CA PRO A 135 -12.08 9.28 -3.46
C PRO A 135 -11.52 9.90 -4.75
N ALA A 136 -12.00 9.44 -5.90
CA ALA A 136 -11.59 9.93 -7.21
C ALA A 136 -12.56 10.99 -7.75
N GLY A 137 -13.85 10.87 -7.43
CA GLY A 137 -14.87 11.83 -7.82
C GLY A 137 -16.28 11.27 -7.72
N ARG A 138 -17.25 12.06 -8.18
CA ARG A 138 -18.67 11.69 -8.18
C ARG A 138 -19.25 11.90 -9.57
N VAL A 139 -20.08 10.95 -9.99
CA VAL A 139 -20.80 10.97 -11.27
C VAL A 139 -22.29 11.00 -11.00
N SER A 140 -22.99 11.96 -11.59
CA SER A 140 -24.45 12.01 -11.60
C SER A 140 -25.00 11.28 -12.84
N VAL A 141 -26.00 10.42 -12.63
CA VAL A 141 -26.71 9.72 -13.71
C VAL A 141 -27.97 10.52 -14.04
N GLN A 142 -28.14 10.89 -15.31
CA GLN A 142 -29.30 11.64 -15.81
C GLN A 142 -30.26 10.79 -16.60
#